data_AF-A0AAV9RWE5-F1
#
_entry.id   AF-A0AAV9RWE5-F1
#
_cell.length_a   1.000
_cell.length_b   1.000
_cell.length_c   1.000
_cell.angle_alpha   90.00
_cell.angle_beta   90.00
_cell.angle_gamma   90.00
#
_symmetry.space_group_name_H-M   'P 1'
#
loop_
_entity.id
_entity.type
_entity.pdbx_description
1 polymer ?
#
loop_
_entity_poly.entity_id
_entity_poly.type
_entity_poly.pdbx_seq_one_letter_code
_entity_poly.pdbx_strand_id
1 'polypeptide(L)'
;MSPSFFILLLLPLISAQSFHWGSCPTPSVQPDFDLQEYMGTWYEIEKIPSYFDYGKCLEVNYLLKKDGTVQVLNSHVIKGEKMVVEGTAKVLDPREPGKLGVSYAPFTPYSPYWVLTTDYTNVTTVYSCTDFLSLFHLDFVTILSRSPSLPNEIVLHAKELLMSEGIDVSEMEPTKQDCYEDHEEK
;
A
#
# COMPACT_ATOMS: atom_id res chain seq x y z
N MET A 1 1.93 42.40 -39.16
CA MET A 1 1.55 41.03 -38.74
C MET A 1 2.34 40.73 -37.47
N SER A 2 1.69 40.78 -36.30
CA SER A 2 2.37 40.58 -35.01
C SER A 2 2.38 39.08 -34.69
N PRO A 3 3.52 38.46 -34.33
CA PRO A 3 3.52 37.07 -33.92
C PRO A 3 3.07 37.01 -32.45
N SER A 4 1.91 36.42 -32.20
CA SER A 4 1.48 36.08 -30.85
C SER A 4 2.35 34.92 -30.35
N PHE A 5 3.23 35.19 -29.38
CA PHE A 5 3.94 34.16 -28.62
C PHE A 5 2.95 33.52 -27.63
N PHE A 6 2.51 32.29 -27.93
CA PHE A 6 1.85 31.44 -26.95
C PHE A 6 2.91 30.89 -25.99
N ILE A 7 2.92 31.39 -24.75
CA ILE A 7 3.69 30.79 -23.65
C ILE A 7 2.88 29.56 -23.19
N LEU A 8 3.32 28.36 -23.59
CA LEU A 8 2.87 27.11 -22.96
C LEU A 8 3.49 27.05 -21.55
N LEU A 9 2.66 27.27 -20.53
CA LEU A 9 3.00 26.87 -19.16
C LEU A 9 3.02 25.34 -19.09
N LEU A 10 4.22 24.75 -19.16
CA LEU A 10 4.44 23.36 -18.77
C LEU A 10 4.33 23.29 -17.24
N LEU A 11 3.13 22.97 -16.74
CA LEU A 11 2.97 22.56 -15.36
C LEU A 11 3.70 21.21 -15.19
N PRO A 12 4.65 21.09 -14.26
CA PRO A 12 5.24 19.80 -13.97
C PRO A 12 4.15 18.89 -13.43
N LEU A 13 3.90 17.76 -14.11
CA LEU A 13 3.08 16.66 -13.63
C LEU A 13 3.80 16.05 -12.43
N ILE A 14 3.48 16.52 -11.22
CA ILE A 14 3.86 15.82 -10.00
C ILE A 14 2.88 14.65 -9.88
N SER A 15 3.23 13.53 -10.52
CA SER A 15 2.49 12.28 -10.47
C SER A 15 2.85 11.56 -9.17
N ALA A 16 2.23 11.96 -8.07
CA ALA A 16 2.49 11.35 -6.75
C ALA A 16 1.26 10.66 -6.16
N GLN A 17 0.12 10.66 -6.86
CA GLN A 17 -1.08 9.99 -6.40
C GLN A 17 -1.91 9.51 -7.59
N SER A 18 -2.23 8.21 -7.60
CA SER A 18 -3.10 7.60 -8.59
C SER A 18 -4.51 8.17 -8.46
N PHE A 19 -4.99 8.75 -9.56
CA PHE A 19 -6.34 9.30 -9.66
C PHE A 19 -7.08 8.52 -10.72
N HIS A 20 -8.21 7.94 -10.34
CA HIS A 20 -9.04 7.14 -11.24
C HIS A 20 -10.46 7.71 -11.30
N TRP A 21 -11.03 7.73 -12.51
CA TRP A 21 -12.39 8.18 -12.73
C TRP A 21 -13.41 7.14 -12.25
N GLY A 22 -14.57 7.63 -11.79
CA GLY A 22 -15.66 6.79 -11.28
C GLY A 22 -15.42 6.30 -9.85
N SER A 23 -16.28 5.38 -9.41
CA SER A 23 -16.24 4.83 -8.05
C SER A 23 -15.15 3.78 -7.87
N CYS A 24 -14.81 3.54 -6.59
CA CYS A 24 -13.93 2.44 -6.20
C CYS A 24 -14.42 1.10 -6.78
N PRO A 25 -13.52 0.29 -7.34
CA PRO A 25 -13.74 -1.14 -7.52
C PRO A 25 -14.24 -1.82 -6.24
N THR A 26 -14.92 -2.95 -6.41
CA THR A 26 -15.43 -3.77 -5.30
C THR A 26 -14.80 -5.16 -5.33
N PRO A 27 -13.46 -5.24 -5.16
CA PRO A 27 -12.74 -6.50 -5.24
C PRO A 27 -13.17 -7.47 -4.15
N SER A 28 -13.05 -8.76 -4.45
CA SER A 28 -13.16 -9.81 -3.45
C SER A 28 -11.98 -9.74 -2.49
N VAL A 29 -12.22 -10.02 -1.20
CA VAL A 29 -11.16 -10.14 -0.19
C VAL A 29 -10.82 -11.60 0.06
N GLN A 30 -9.67 -11.84 0.70
CA GLN A 30 -9.18 -13.18 1.02
C GLN A 30 -10.28 -13.99 1.73
N PRO A 31 -10.72 -15.11 1.15
CA PRO A 31 -11.70 -15.98 1.79
C PRO A 31 -11.11 -16.57 3.07
N ASP A 32 -11.96 -16.69 4.09
CA ASP A 32 -11.61 -17.25 5.40
C ASP A 32 -10.33 -16.64 6.00
N PHE A 33 -10.19 -15.32 5.86
CA PHE A 33 -8.99 -14.61 6.31
C PHE A 33 -8.71 -14.83 7.80
N ASP A 34 -7.55 -15.41 8.10
CA ASP A 34 -7.06 -15.62 9.46
C ASP A 34 -6.17 -14.45 9.88
N LEU A 35 -6.72 -13.61 10.76
CA LEU A 35 -6.02 -12.45 11.28
C LEU A 35 -4.75 -12.82 12.05
N GLN A 36 -4.74 -13.96 12.75
CA GLN A 36 -3.62 -14.37 13.58
C GLN A 36 -2.45 -14.86 12.72
N GLU A 37 -2.71 -15.63 11.66
CA GLU A 37 -1.68 -16.07 10.71
C GLU A 37 -1.07 -14.89 9.92
N TYR A 38 -1.84 -13.81 9.71
CA TYR A 38 -1.37 -12.62 9.02
C TYR A 38 -0.37 -11.76 9.83
N MET A 39 -0.28 -11.97 11.15
CA MET A 39 0.59 -11.19 12.04
C MET A 39 2.08 -11.31 11.71
N GLY A 40 2.89 -10.45 12.31
CA GLY A 40 4.33 -10.39 12.09
C GLY A 40 4.74 -9.37 11.03
N THR A 41 5.96 -9.50 10.52
CA THR A 41 6.55 -8.52 9.60
C THR A 41 6.22 -8.86 8.15
N TRP A 42 5.97 -7.81 7.38
CA TRP A 42 5.81 -7.80 5.94
C TRP A 42 6.67 -6.68 5.35
N TYR A 43 7.37 -6.95 4.25
CA TYR A 43 8.20 -6.02 3.51
C TYR A 43 7.46 -5.55 2.27
N GLU A 44 7.48 -4.25 1.99
CA GLU A 44 6.89 -3.72 0.79
C GLU A 44 7.75 -4.01 -0.43
N ILE A 45 7.18 -4.70 -1.41
CA ILE A 45 7.88 -5.11 -2.62
C ILE A 45 7.53 -4.19 -3.78
N GLU A 46 6.24 -3.95 -3.99
CA GLU A 46 5.77 -2.98 -4.99
C GLU A 46 4.54 -2.25 -4.49
N LYS A 47 4.35 -1.01 -4.94
CA LYS A 47 3.20 -0.20 -4.58
C LYS A 47 2.77 0.74 -5.69
N ILE A 48 1.55 1.22 -5.63
CA ILE A 48 1.21 2.48 -6.28
C ILE A 48 1.81 3.63 -5.43
N PRO A 49 2.61 4.54 -6.03
CA PRO A 49 3.24 5.63 -5.30
C PRO A 49 2.22 6.51 -4.59
N SER A 50 2.54 6.93 -3.37
CA SER A 50 1.73 7.87 -2.61
C SER A 50 2.59 8.93 -1.93
N TYR A 51 2.02 10.11 -1.71
CA TYR A 51 2.76 11.24 -1.11
C TYR A 51 3.26 10.98 0.33
N PHE A 52 2.65 10.05 1.05
CA PHE A 52 3.02 9.71 2.43
C PHE A 52 4.04 8.57 2.50
N ASP A 53 4.39 7.99 1.36
CA ASP A 53 5.13 6.75 1.30
C ASP A 53 6.38 6.89 0.42
N TYR A 54 7.48 7.26 1.07
CA TYR A 54 8.75 7.56 0.42
C TYR A 54 9.92 7.05 1.26
N GLY A 55 11.07 6.87 0.59
CA GLY A 55 12.27 6.28 1.19
C GLY A 55 12.53 4.88 0.65
N LYS A 56 13.26 4.08 1.43
CA LYS A 56 13.54 2.67 1.13
C LYS A 56 13.31 1.81 2.36
N CYS A 57 13.34 0.49 2.18
CA CYS A 57 13.27 -0.49 3.27
C CYS A 57 12.01 -0.38 4.07
N LEU A 58 10.91 -0.30 3.33
CA LEU A 58 9.59 -0.22 3.91
C LEU A 58 9.20 -1.60 4.42
N GLU A 59 8.92 -1.65 5.71
CA GLU A 59 8.41 -2.82 6.38
C GLU A 59 7.28 -2.41 7.32
N VAL A 60 6.35 -3.32 7.53
CA VAL A 60 5.25 -3.19 8.47
C VAL A 60 5.21 -4.40 9.38
N ASN A 61 5.15 -4.16 10.68
CA ASN A 61 4.95 -5.20 11.67
C ASN A 61 3.53 -5.10 12.26
N TYR A 62 2.83 -6.24 12.23
CA TYR A 62 1.50 -6.39 12.80
C TYR A 62 1.55 -7.21 14.09
N LEU A 63 1.03 -6.64 15.18
CA LEU A 63 0.93 -7.31 16.47
C LEU A 63 -0.51 -7.31 16.99
N LEU A 64 -1.09 -8.50 17.11
CA LEU A 64 -2.44 -8.68 17.66
C LEU A 64 -2.46 -8.43 19.17
N LYS A 65 -3.32 -7.52 19.62
CA LYS A 65 -3.55 -7.19 21.02
C LYS A 65 -4.67 -8.05 21.60
N LYS A 66 -4.69 -8.13 22.93
CA LYS A 66 -5.70 -8.90 23.70
C LYS A 66 -7.14 -8.41 23.50
N ASP A 67 -7.32 -7.15 23.10
CA ASP A 67 -8.63 -6.55 22.84
C ASP A 67 -9.12 -6.78 21.40
N GLY A 68 -8.37 -7.54 20.60
CA GLY A 68 -8.69 -7.84 19.20
C GLY A 68 -8.27 -6.75 18.19
N THR A 69 -7.65 -5.67 18.65
CA THR A 69 -7.02 -4.68 17.75
C THR A 69 -5.61 -5.11 17.36
N VAL A 70 -5.10 -4.57 16.27
CA VAL A 70 -3.75 -4.82 15.75
C VAL A 70 -2.93 -3.55 15.91
N GLN A 71 -1.79 -3.63 16.58
CA GLN A 71 -0.76 -2.58 16.48
C GLN A 71 -0.11 -2.69 15.10
N VAL A 72 -0.01 -1.55 14.43
CA VAL A 72 0.66 -1.44 13.12
C VAL A 72 1.90 -0.59 13.30
N LEU A 73 3.08 -1.14 13.04
CA LEU A 73 4.33 -0.39 13.07
C LEU A 73 4.94 -0.38 11.67
N ASN A 74 4.79 0.73 10.95
CA ASN A 74 5.50 0.93 9.69
C ASN A 74 6.86 1.54 9.96
N SER A 75 7.86 1.14 9.19
CA SER A 75 9.14 1.81 9.21
C SER A 75 9.74 1.91 7.81
N HIS A 76 10.53 2.96 7.59
CA HIS A 76 11.24 3.22 6.36
C HIS A 76 12.55 3.94 6.66
N VAL A 77 13.48 3.94 5.70
CA VAL A 77 14.77 4.63 5.80
C VAL A 77 14.80 5.83 4.87
N ILE A 78 15.12 7.00 5.44
CA ILE A 78 15.33 8.25 4.70
C ILE A 78 16.71 8.78 5.07
N LYS A 79 17.59 8.98 4.07
CA LYS A 79 18.96 9.49 4.27
C LYS A 79 19.75 8.70 5.33
N GLY A 80 19.56 7.38 5.38
CA GLY A 80 20.21 6.48 6.33
C GLY A 80 19.56 6.41 7.72
N GLU A 81 18.54 7.22 8.00
CA GLU A 81 17.84 7.21 9.28
C GLU A 81 16.55 6.38 9.20
N LYS A 82 16.36 5.47 10.17
CA LYS A 82 15.13 4.68 10.30
C LYS A 82 14.04 5.52 10.97
N MET A 83 12.94 5.74 10.26
CA MET A 83 11.73 6.38 10.75
C MET A 83 10.69 5.32 11.06
N VAL A 84 9.87 5.54 12.09
CA VAL A 84 8.81 4.62 12.52
C VAL A 84 7.50 5.38 12.71
N VAL A 85 6.41 4.81 12.21
CA VAL A 85 5.05 5.33 12.37
C VAL A 85 4.18 4.24 12.98
N GLU A 86 3.56 4.56 14.12
CA GLU A 86 2.64 3.67 14.82
C GLU A 86 1.19 3.97 14.45
N GLY A 87 0.41 2.91 14.22
CA GLY A 87 -1.02 2.95 13.97
C GLY A 87 -1.75 1.79 14.66
N THR A 88 -3.06 1.78 14.47
CA THR A 88 -3.95 0.72 14.95
C THR A 88 -4.86 0.26 13.81
N ALA A 89 -4.98 -1.05 13.64
CA ALA A 89 -5.91 -1.66 12.72
C ALA A 89 -6.93 -2.55 13.45
N LYS A 90 -8.08 -2.78 12.83
CA LYS A 90 -9.10 -3.72 13.31
C LYS A 90 -9.96 -4.23 12.16
N VAL A 91 -10.56 -5.41 12.35
CA VAL A 91 -11.63 -5.90 11.48
C VAL A 91 -12.87 -5.02 11.67
N LEU A 92 -13.45 -4.52 10.58
CA LEU A 92 -14.61 -3.63 10.63
C LEU A 92 -15.94 -4.40 10.61
N ASP A 93 -16.01 -5.49 9.85
CA ASP A 93 -17.14 -6.42 9.82
C ASP A 93 -16.62 -7.86 10.00
N PRO A 94 -17.00 -8.56 11.09
CA PRO A 94 -16.58 -9.95 11.32
C PRO A 94 -16.99 -10.93 10.21
N ARG A 95 -17.96 -10.57 9.36
CA ARG A 95 -18.39 -11.39 8.21
C ARG A 95 -17.46 -11.28 7.01
N GLU A 96 -16.62 -10.24 6.97
CA GLU A 96 -15.61 -10.01 5.94
C GLU A 96 -14.25 -9.72 6.61
N PRO A 97 -13.61 -10.72 7.25
CA PRO A 97 -12.43 -10.50 8.08
C PRO A 97 -11.23 -9.93 7.32
N GLY A 98 -11.15 -10.12 6.00
CA GLY A 98 -10.15 -9.50 5.13
C GLY A 98 -10.32 -7.99 4.93
N LYS A 99 -11.44 -7.39 5.36
CA LYS A 99 -11.67 -5.94 5.34
C LYS A 99 -11.34 -5.33 6.70
N LEU A 100 -10.08 -4.95 6.86
CA LEU A 100 -9.64 -4.18 7.99
C LEU A 100 -9.83 -2.68 7.73
N GLY A 101 -9.81 -1.92 8.82
CA GLY A 101 -9.55 -0.50 8.80
C GLY A 101 -8.27 -0.20 9.55
N VAL A 102 -7.48 0.76 9.08
CA VAL A 102 -6.26 1.27 9.74
C VAL A 102 -6.39 2.74 10.09
N SER A 103 -5.83 3.16 11.23
CA SER A 103 -5.72 4.57 11.61
C SER A 103 -4.36 4.84 12.26
N TYR A 104 -3.75 5.97 11.92
CA TYR A 104 -2.47 6.45 12.45
C TYR A 104 -2.62 7.63 13.43
N ALA A 105 -3.86 8.03 13.74
CA ALA A 105 -4.10 9.16 14.63
C ALA A 105 -5.36 8.91 15.50
N PRO A 106 -5.35 9.34 16.77
CA PRO A 106 -6.55 9.29 17.59
C PRO A 106 -7.71 10.07 16.95
N PHE A 107 -8.93 9.54 17.09
CA PHE A 107 -10.18 10.16 16.65
C PHE A 107 -10.32 10.42 15.14
N THR A 108 -9.46 9.83 14.29
CA THR A 108 -9.67 9.84 12.84
C THR A 108 -10.47 8.62 12.39
N PRO A 109 -11.24 8.74 11.29
CA PRO A 109 -11.84 7.57 10.65
C PRO A 109 -10.77 6.55 10.25
N TYR A 110 -11.14 5.28 10.29
CA TYR A 110 -10.28 4.22 9.77
C TYR A 110 -10.28 4.27 8.24
N SER A 111 -9.10 4.25 7.64
CA SER A 111 -8.92 4.07 6.21
C SER A 111 -9.04 2.58 5.86
N PRO A 112 -9.64 2.21 4.71
CA PRO A 112 -9.69 0.83 4.27
C PRO A 112 -8.30 0.19 4.18
N TYR A 113 -8.18 -1.05 4.67
CA TYR A 113 -7.03 -1.92 4.47
C TYR A 113 -7.58 -3.31 4.16
N TRP A 114 -7.72 -3.61 2.87
CA TRP A 114 -8.35 -4.84 2.42
C TRP A 114 -7.30 -5.82 1.94
N VAL A 115 -7.21 -6.98 2.58
CA VAL A 115 -6.35 -8.07 2.12
C VAL A 115 -7.10 -8.80 1.02
N LEU A 116 -6.65 -8.63 -0.22
CA LEU A 116 -7.32 -9.24 -1.37
C LEU A 116 -6.91 -10.71 -1.52
N THR A 117 -5.61 -10.98 -1.45
CA THR A 117 -5.07 -12.34 -1.48
C THR A 117 -3.87 -12.46 -0.55
N THR A 118 -3.72 -13.61 0.12
CA THR A 118 -2.48 -13.94 0.82
C THR A 118 -2.35 -15.45 0.99
N ASP A 119 -1.11 -15.93 0.97
CA ASP A 119 -0.74 -17.28 1.43
C ASP A 119 -0.16 -17.28 2.86
N TYR A 120 -0.26 -16.14 3.55
CA TYR A 120 0.23 -15.82 4.89
C TYR A 120 1.74 -15.92 5.11
N THR A 121 2.47 -16.61 4.22
CA THR A 121 3.83 -17.10 4.44
C THR A 121 4.83 -16.56 3.44
N ASN A 122 4.37 -16.04 2.31
CA ASN A 122 5.23 -15.51 1.26
C ASN A 122 4.74 -14.15 0.77
N VAL A 123 3.48 -14.04 0.31
CA VAL A 123 2.96 -12.85 -0.37
C VAL A 123 1.57 -12.46 0.11
N THR A 124 1.30 -11.16 0.09
CA THR A 124 -0.05 -10.60 0.26
C THR A 124 -0.25 -9.40 -0.66
N THR A 125 -1.48 -9.23 -1.13
CA THR A 125 -1.92 -8.03 -1.85
C THR A 125 -2.89 -7.25 -0.98
N VAL A 126 -2.63 -5.96 -0.85
CA VAL A 126 -3.41 -5.04 -0.02
C VAL A 126 -3.98 -3.95 -0.90
N TYR A 127 -5.25 -3.64 -0.69
CA TYR A 127 -5.97 -2.59 -1.38
C TYR A 127 -6.62 -1.61 -0.41
N SER A 128 -6.56 -0.34 -0.74
CA SER A 128 -7.31 0.72 -0.08
C SER A 128 -7.90 1.61 -1.15
N CYS A 129 -9.16 2.05 -0.98
CA CYS A 129 -9.77 2.98 -1.91
C CYS A 129 -10.70 3.95 -1.20
N THR A 130 -10.65 5.21 -1.60
CA THR A 130 -11.54 6.26 -1.12
C THR A 130 -12.28 6.87 -2.31
N ASP A 131 -13.60 6.72 -2.31
CA ASP A 131 -14.51 7.30 -3.30
C ASP A 131 -14.81 8.77 -2.97
N PHE A 132 -14.80 9.62 -3.99
CA PHE A 132 -15.17 11.03 -3.91
C PHE A 132 -16.38 11.31 -4.78
N LEU A 133 -17.56 11.28 -4.14
CA LEU A 133 -18.85 11.62 -4.74
C LEU A 133 -19.19 10.79 -5.98
N SER A 134 -18.66 9.57 -6.08
CA SER A 134 -18.76 8.69 -7.25
C SER A 134 -18.25 9.30 -8.57
N LEU A 135 -17.49 10.39 -8.50
CA LEU A 135 -16.90 11.05 -9.66
C LEU A 135 -15.49 10.52 -9.93
N PHE A 136 -14.73 10.31 -8.86
CA PHE A 136 -13.39 9.76 -8.90
C PHE A 136 -13.05 9.07 -7.59
N HIS A 137 -11.97 8.30 -7.60
CA HIS A 137 -11.42 7.68 -6.42
C HIS A 137 -9.90 7.79 -6.39
N LEU A 138 -9.37 7.59 -5.19
CA LEU A 138 -7.95 7.46 -4.91
C LEU A 138 -7.76 6.07 -4.33
N ASP A 139 -6.87 5.30 -4.92
CA ASP A 139 -6.54 3.97 -4.44
C ASP A 139 -5.07 3.82 -4.07
N PHE A 140 -4.82 2.82 -3.25
CA PHE A 140 -3.50 2.41 -2.83
C PHE A 140 -3.46 0.90 -2.95
N VAL A 141 -2.46 0.42 -3.68
CA VAL A 141 -2.22 -1.01 -3.88
C VAL A 141 -0.81 -1.28 -3.42
N THR A 142 -0.65 -2.33 -2.63
CA THR A 142 0.67 -2.77 -2.18
C THR A 142 0.79 -4.29 -2.28
N ILE A 143 1.89 -4.75 -2.85
CA ILE A 143 2.34 -6.14 -2.75
C ILE A 143 3.37 -6.20 -1.62
N LEU A 144 3.07 -6.99 -0.59
CA LEU A 144 3.99 -7.24 0.52
C LEU A 144 4.51 -8.67 0.48
N SER A 145 5.70 -8.88 1.05
CA SER A 145 6.35 -10.19 1.18
C SER A 145 6.83 -10.46 2.60
N ARG A 146 6.95 -11.73 2.99
CA ARG A 146 7.64 -12.12 4.25
C ARG A 146 9.16 -11.96 4.17
N SER A 147 9.70 -11.67 3.00
CA SER A 147 11.12 -11.45 2.72
C SER A 147 11.33 -10.08 2.06
N PRO A 148 12.48 -9.40 2.26
CA PRO A 148 12.80 -8.15 1.55
C PRO A 148 12.94 -8.29 0.02
N SER A 149 12.85 -9.51 -0.51
CA SER A 149 12.81 -9.78 -1.94
C SER A 149 11.74 -10.83 -2.25
N LEU A 150 11.14 -10.73 -3.43
CA LEU A 150 10.13 -11.64 -3.92
C LEU A 150 10.42 -11.98 -5.40
N PRO A 151 10.34 -13.25 -5.82
CA PRO A 151 10.53 -13.62 -7.22
C PRO A 151 9.57 -12.88 -8.16
N ASN A 152 10.09 -12.40 -9.30
CA ASN A 152 9.30 -11.65 -10.28
C ASN A 152 8.06 -12.42 -10.77
N GLU A 153 8.14 -13.75 -10.87
CA GLU A 153 7.00 -14.61 -11.17
C GLU A 153 5.82 -14.38 -10.22
N ILE A 154 6.09 -14.32 -8.91
CA ILE A 154 5.06 -14.16 -7.89
C ILE A 154 4.49 -12.73 -7.93
N VAL A 155 5.35 -11.73 -8.16
CA VAL A 155 4.94 -10.34 -8.33
C VAL A 155 4.00 -10.19 -9.54
N LEU A 156 4.36 -10.78 -10.67
CA LEU A 156 3.54 -10.74 -11.88
C LEU A 156 2.20 -11.43 -11.66
N HIS A 157 2.20 -12.59 -11.01
CA HIS A 157 0.95 -13.29 -10.69
C HIS A 157 0.05 -12.48 -9.73
N ALA A 158 0.64 -11.82 -8.72
CA ALA A 158 -0.10 -10.93 -7.82
C ALA A 158 -0.75 -9.75 -8.59
N LYS A 159 -0.03 -9.16 -9.55
CA LYS A 159 -0.58 -8.12 -10.45
C LYS A 159 -1.70 -8.63 -11.34
N GLU A 160 -1.59 -9.84 -11.88
CA GLU A 160 -2.67 -10.45 -12.68
C GLU A 160 -3.96 -10.61 -11.86
N LEU A 161 -3.84 -11.03 -10.59
CA LEU A 161 -4.98 -11.15 -9.68
C LEU A 161 -5.61 -9.77 -9.40
N LEU A 162 -4.81 -8.76 -9.11
CA LEU A 162 -5.27 -7.37 -8.94
C LEU A 162 -6.04 -6.86 -10.17
N MET A 163 -5.47 -7.06 -11.36
CA MET A 163 -6.11 -6.68 -12.63
C MET A 163 -7.43 -7.42 -12.86
N SER A 164 -7.52 -8.69 -12.48
CA SER A 164 -8.75 -9.48 -12.61
C SER A 164 -9.89 -8.97 -11.73
N GLU A 165 -9.56 -8.28 -10.64
CA GLU A 165 -10.50 -7.61 -9.73
C GLU A 165 -10.80 -6.15 -10.16
N GLY A 166 -10.30 -5.72 -11.33
CA GLY A 166 -10.55 -4.40 -11.89
C GLY A 166 -9.66 -3.29 -11.32
N ILE A 167 -8.54 -3.64 -10.69
CA ILE A 167 -7.56 -2.68 -10.14
C ILE A 167 -6.50 -2.41 -11.21
N ASP A 168 -6.23 -1.13 -11.47
CA ASP A 168 -5.16 -0.72 -12.39
C ASP A 168 -3.80 -0.79 -11.68
N VAL A 169 -2.88 -1.59 -12.24
CA VAL A 169 -1.53 -1.80 -11.69
C VAL A 169 -0.45 -1.13 -12.54
N SER A 170 -0.84 -0.33 -13.54
CA SER A 170 0.10 0.28 -14.50
C SER A 170 1.03 1.32 -13.84
N GLU A 171 0.60 1.91 -12.74
CA GLU A 171 1.39 2.88 -11.96
C GLU A 171 2.20 2.23 -10.82
N MET A 172 2.11 0.91 -10.64
CA MET A 172 2.86 0.23 -9.58
C MET A 172 4.37 0.26 -9.84
N GLU A 173 5.14 0.66 -8.84
CA GLU A 173 6.60 0.70 -8.85
C GLU A 173 7.22 -0.21 -7.79
N PRO A 174 8.42 -0.78 -8.05
CA PRO A 174 9.17 -1.52 -7.05
C PRO A 174 9.68 -0.65 -5.92
N THR A 175 9.59 -1.16 -4.70
CA THR A 175 10.17 -0.56 -3.50
C THR A 175 11.58 -1.07 -3.28
N LYS A 176 12.52 -0.15 -3.03
CA LYS A 176 13.92 -0.48 -2.75
C LYS A 176 14.07 -1.10 -1.36
N GLN A 177 14.76 -2.24 -1.27
CA GLN A 177 14.98 -2.99 -0.03
C GLN A 177 16.49 -3.16 0.30
N ASP A 178 17.35 -2.34 -0.31
CA ASP A 178 18.81 -2.26 -0.11
C ASP A 178 19.18 -1.34 1.07
N CYS A 179 18.97 -1.81 2.30
CA CYS A 179 18.87 -0.93 3.47
C CYS A 179 20.19 -0.39 4.02
N TYR A 180 21.30 -1.12 3.86
CA TYR A 180 22.52 -0.87 4.63
C TYR A 180 23.79 -0.72 3.77
N GLU A 181 23.67 -0.67 2.45
CA GLU A 181 24.83 -0.57 1.56
C GLU A 181 25.42 0.86 1.46
N ASP A 182 24.73 1.89 1.96
CA ASP A 182 25.17 3.29 1.83
C ASP A 182 26.25 3.73 2.85
N HIS A 183 26.67 2.85 3.77
CA HIS A 183 27.62 3.20 4.84
C HIS A 183 29.09 2.85 4.55
N GLU A 184 29.40 2.19 3.44
CA GLU A 184 30.79 1.79 3.12
C GLU A 184 31.58 2.80 2.26
N GLU A 185 30.97 3.87 1.76
CA GLU A 185 31.68 4.96 1.07
C GLU A 185 31.74 6.25 1.90
N LYS A 186 32.65 6.31 2.88
CA LYS A 186 33.26 7.57 3.32
C LYS A 186 34.57 7.41 4.09
#